data_AF-A0A965Y7T0-F1
#
_entry.id   AF-A0A965Y7T0-F1
#
_cell.length_a   1.000
_cell.length_b   1.000
_cell.length_c   1.000
_cell.angle_alpha   90.00
_cell.angle_beta   90.00
_cell.angle_gamma   90.00
#
_symmetry.space_group_name_H-M   'P 1'
#
loop_
_entity.id
_entity.type
_entity.pdbx_description
1 polymer ?
#
loop_
_entity_poly.entity_id
_entity_poly.type
_entity_poly.pdbx_seq_one_letter_code
_entity_poly.pdbx_strand_id
1 'polypeptide(L)'
;MNIYQEKVLNLIRNNKNVYCLIAPSFPIDFKYPNIINALKKLGFSKITELTFGARMTNYYYLKYIKENPDQKYYITTPCPTVITLIKNKYPELEKYLLKYDSPLIATAKIIKKHNPKYKIVFISPCKAKRILETDNSRIVDETITFKELQEIFDYKKINVEELNKKSKFNSFIREYTKIYPISGGLSKTSKISKLFKKEEILVTDGIKENIEALEKLKKGNTKYRFIDILNCKGGCIGGPDIINKNLSNKKRENIIKDYREKSSRENMRKIMGKKKLVLDINFEAK
;
A
#
# COMPACT_ATOMS: atom_id res chain seq x y z
N MET A 1 -16.14 2.27 20.36
CA MET A 1 -14.82 2.70 19.84
C MET A 1 -13.73 1.93 20.57
N ASN A 2 -12.64 1.60 19.88
CA ASN A 2 -11.46 0.93 20.43
C ASN A 2 -10.31 1.93 20.66
N ILE A 3 -9.27 1.47 21.35
CA ILE A 3 -8.10 2.30 21.73
C ILE A 3 -7.41 2.99 20.55
N TYR A 4 -7.37 2.37 19.36
CA TYR A 4 -6.70 2.94 18.19
C TYR A 4 -7.52 4.09 17.58
N GLN A 5 -8.85 3.95 17.57
CA GLN A 5 -9.75 5.03 17.13
C GLN A 5 -9.65 6.23 18.07
N GLU A 6 -9.60 6.00 19.38
CA GLU A 6 -9.42 7.05 20.38
C GLU A 6 -8.08 7.77 20.24
N LYS A 7 -6.98 7.03 20.01
CA LYS A 7 -5.66 7.60 19.73
C LYS A 7 -5.68 8.50 18.51
N VAL A 8 -6.28 8.07 17.39
CA VAL A 8 -6.41 8.89 16.18
C VAL A 8 -7.25 10.15 16.45
N LEU A 9 -8.40 10.02 17.12
CA LEU A 9 -9.27 11.16 17.45
C LEU A 9 -8.58 12.17 18.39
N ASN A 10 -7.82 11.69 19.38
CA ASN A 10 -7.02 12.55 20.25
C ASN A 10 -5.89 13.24 19.47
N LEU A 11 -5.21 12.51 18.58
CA LEU A 11 -4.13 13.04 17.78
C LEU A 11 -4.60 14.19 16.88
N ILE A 12 -5.72 14.01 16.17
CA ILE A 12 -6.30 15.06 15.30
C ILE A 12 -6.91 16.22 16.08
N ARG A 13 -7.45 15.98 17.29
CA ARG A 13 -7.98 17.04 18.15
C ARG A 13 -6.85 17.94 18.70
N ASN A 14 -5.74 17.32 19.10
CA ASN A 14 -4.67 18.01 19.82
C ASN A 14 -3.56 18.54 18.89
N ASN A 15 -3.56 18.18 17.60
CA ASN A 15 -2.52 18.58 16.65
C ASN A 15 -3.12 19.15 15.37
N LYS A 16 -2.66 20.32 14.96
CA LYS A 16 -3.04 20.92 13.66
C LYS A 16 -2.33 20.28 12.46
N ASN A 17 -1.26 19.52 12.69
CA ASN A 17 -0.37 18.96 11.66
C ASN A 17 -0.47 17.44 11.59
N VAL A 18 -1.67 16.91 11.35
CA VAL A 18 -1.87 15.46 11.12
C VAL A 18 -2.09 15.18 9.64
N TYR A 19 -1.27 14.27 9.11
CA TYR A 19 -1.29 13.78 7.74
C TYR A 19 -2.00 12.43 7.68
N CYS A 20 -3.07 12.32 6.91
CA CYS A 20 -3.68 11.04 6.55
C CYS A 20 -2.98 10.44 5.34
N LEU A 21 -2.38 9.27 5.52
CA LEU A 21 -1.90 8.41 4.44
C LEU A 21 -2.92 7.28 4.25
N ILE A 22 -3.57 7.20 3.09
CA ILE A 22 -4.60 6.19 2.82
C ILE A 22 -4.12 5.14 1.81
N ALA A 23 -4.46 3.88 2.05
CA ALA A 23 -4.17 2.78 1.14
C ALA A 23 -5.04 2.87 -0.15
N PRO A 24 -4.48 2.51 -1.32
CA PRO A 24 -5.14 2.65 -2.63
C PRO A 24 -6.39 1.79 -2.84
N SER A 25 -6.69 0.88 -1.91
CA SER A 25 -7.90 0.06 -1.93
C SER A 25 -9.15 0.78 -1.39
N PHE A 26 -9.01 1.99 -0.83
CA PHE A 26 -10.12 2.76 -0.27
C PHE A 26 -11.33 2.94 -1.20
N PRO A 27 -11.22 3.05 -2.55
CA PRO A 27 -12.37 3.28 -3.42
C PRO A 27 -13.42 2.16 -3.37
N ILE A 28 -13.05 0.98 -2.85
CA ILE A 28 -13.97 -0.14 -2.65
C ILE A 28 -14.99 0.19 -1.55
N ASP A 29 -14.58 0.91 -0.52
CA ASP A 29 -15.39 1.17 0.67
C ASP A 29 -15.84 2.63 0.77
N PHE A 30 -15.08 3.56 0.19
CA PHE A 30 -15.35 4.99 0.29
C PHE A 30 -15.26 5.68 -1.07
N LYS A 31 -16.31 6.41 -1.42
CA LYS A 31 -16.38 7.14 -2.69
C LYS A 31 -15.31 8.22 -2.80
N TYR A 32 -14.62 8.23 -3.95
CA TYR A 32 -13.72 9.30 -4.36
C TYR A 32 -14.48 10.36 -5.19
N PRO A 33 -14.25 11.68 -4.98
CA PRO A 33 -13.31 12.29 -4.03
C PRO A 33 -13.90 12.54 -2.63
N ASN A 34 -15.14 12.12 -2.35
CA ASN A 34 -15.86 12.45 -1.13
C ASN A 34 -15.13 12.07 0.16
N ILE A 35 -14.43 10.93 0.18
CA ILE A 35 -13.59 10.50 1.31
C ILE A 35 -12.57 11.56 1.74
N ILE A 36 -12.04 12.35 0.82
CA ILE A 36 -11.10 13.43 1.14
C ILE A 36 -11.81 14.52 1.96
N ASN A 37 -13.06 14.85 1.62
CA ASN A 37 -13.86 15.81 2.38
C ASN A 37 -14.21 15.25 3.76
N ALA A 38 -14.55 13.97 3.86
CA ALA A 38 -14.84 13.31 5.13
C ALA A 38 -13.62 13.35 6.07
N LEU A 39 -12.43 13.01 5.55
CA LEU A 39 -11.17 13.07 6.31
C LEU A 39 -10.80 14.49 6.74
N LYS A 40 -11.01 15.50 5.87
CA LYS A 40 -10.85 16.92 6.24
C LYS A 40 -11.82 17.33 7.35
N LYS A 41 -13.10 16.97 7.22
CA LYS A 41 -14.14 17.25 8.22
C LYS A 41 -13.83 16.59 9.56
N LEU A 42 -13.21 15.41 9.54
CA LEU A 42 -12.77 14.69 10.74
C LEU A 42 -11.61 15.40 11.45
N GLY A 43 -10.77 16.15 10.73
CA GLY A 43 -9.69 16.96 11.32
C GLY A 43 -8.31 16.77 10.66
N PHE A 44 -8.18 15.96 9.61
CA PHE A 44 -6.90 15.80 8.91
C PHE A 44 -6.55 17.04 8.09
N SER A 45 -5.34 17.55 8.28
CA SER A 45 -4.85 18.77 7.61
C SER A 45 -4.28 18.50 6.22
N LYS A 46 -3.69 17.33 5.99
CA LYS A 46 -3.21 16.85 4.69
C LYS A 46 -3.63 15.40 4.48
N ILE A 47 -4.01 15.05 3.25
CA ILE A 47 -4.42 13.71 2.85
C ILE A 47 -3.66 13.32 1.59
N THR A 48 -3.06 12.14 1.55
CA THR A 48 -2.43 11.56 0.36
C THR A 48 -2.59 10.05 0.33
N GLU A 49 -2.30 9.47 -0.82
CA GLU A 49 -2.32 8.03 -1.08
C GLU A 49 -0.88 7.51 -1.18
N LEU A 50 -0.63 6.24 -0.83
CA LEU A 50 0.72 5.66 -0.83
C LEU A 50 1.30 5.26 -2.20
N THR A 51 0.64 5.63 -3.30
CA THR A 51 0.97 5.14 -4.66
C THR A 51 2.32 5.63 -5.17
N PHE A 52 2.78 6.81 -4.74
CA PHE A 52 4.14 7.27 -5.05
C PHE A 52 5.21 6.43 -4.36
N GLY A 53 4.98 6.01 -3.10
CA GLY A 53 5.85 5.05 -2.43
C GLY A 53 5.90 3.72 -3.18
N ALA A 54 4.78 3.23 -3.71
CA ALA A 54 4.76 2.03 -4.54
C ALA A 54 5.62 2.16 -5.80
N ARG A 55 5.66 3.36 -6.40
CA ARG A 55 6.57 3.62 -7.52
C ARG A 55 8.04 3.57 -7.09
N MET A 56 8.36 4.10 -5.91
CA MET A 56 9.71 4.04 -5.37
C MET A 56 10.12 2.60 -5.07
N THR A 57 9.26 1.81 -4.42
CA THR A 57 9.49 0.36 -4.20
C THR A 57 9.79 -0.36 -5.52
N ASN A 58 8.96 -0.15 -6.55
CA ASN A 58 9.20 -0.73 -7.89
C ASN A 58 10.54 -0.29 -8.50
N TYR A 59 10.92 0.98 -8.36
CA TYR A 59 12.19 1.49 -8.87
C TYR A 59 13.38 0.80 -8.21
N TYR A 60 13.39 0.68 -6.88
CA TYR A 60 14.48 0.03 -6.16
C TYR A 60 14.54 -1.47 -6.40
N TYR A 61 13.40 -2.15 -6.50
CA TYR A 61 13.37 -3.56 -6.92
C TYR A 61 13.99 -3.76 -8.30
N LEU A 62 13.59 -2.96 -9.29
CA LEU A 62 14.18 -3.03 -10.63
C LEU A 62 15.68 -2.74 -10.61
N LYS A 63 16.12 -1.74 -9.82
CA LYS A 63 17.53 -1.39 -9.68
C LYS A 63 18.32 -2.57 -9.11
N TYR A 64 17.87 -3.13 -8.00
CA TYR A 64 18.51 -4.27 -7.34
C TYR A 64 18.63 -5.49 -8.26
N ILE A 65 17.56 -5.82 -8.98
CA ILE A 65 17.54 -6.97 -9.90
C ILE A 65 18.57 -6.80 -11.02
N LYS A 66 18.74 -5.57 -11.52
CA LYS A 66 19.75 -5.27 -12.56
C LYS A 66 21.17 -5.34 -12.02
N GLU A 67 21.37 -4.99 -10.76
CA GLU A 67 22.67 -5.02 -10.08
C GLU A 67 23.04 -6.43 -9.61
N ASN A 68 22.05 -7.32 -9.43
CA ASN A 68 22.24 -8.68 -8.90
C ASN A 68 21.60 -9.75 -9.79
N PRO A 69 21.82 -9.75 -11.12
CA PRO A 69 21.03 -10.55 -12.08
C PRO A 69 21.08 -12.06 -11.82
N ASP A 70 22.13 -12.56 -11.17
CA ASP A 70 22.37 -13.97 -10.88
C ASP A 70 21.59 -14.50 -9.66
N GLN A 71 20.92 -13.63 -8.90
CA GLN A 71 20.08 -14.07 -7.80
C GLN A 71 18.96 -14.98 -8.33
N LYS A 72 18.81 -16.14 -7.67
CA LYS A 72 17.91 -17.21 -8.09
C LYS A 72 16.45 -16.76 -8.11
N TYR A 73 15.98 -16.18 -7.01
CA TYR A 73 14.60 -15.70 -6.82
C TYR A 73 14.55 -14.27 -6.30
N TYR A 74 13.54 -13.53 -6.70
CA TYR A 74 13.23 -12.17 -6.24
C TYR A 74 11.80 -12.16 -5.69
N ILE A 75 11.68 -12.27 -4.38
CA ILE A 75 10.38 -12.33 -3.69
C ILE A 75 10.02 -10.93 -3.21
N THR A 76 8.86 -10.42 -3.62
CA THR A 76 8.41 -9.07 -3.25
C THR A 76 8.01 -9.00 -1.76
N THR A 77 8.18 -7.83 -1.16
CA THR A 77 7.96 -7.60 0.28
C THR A 77 6.85 -6.58 0.65
N PRO A 78 5.87 -6.20 -0.19
CA PRO A 78 4.85 -5.24 0.24
C PRO A 78 3.84 -5.79 1.26
N CYS A 79 3.73 -7.12 1.41
CA CYS A 79 2.81 -7.77 2.33
C CYS A 79 3.55 -8.29 3.57
N PRO A 80 3.40 -7.66 4.76
CA PRO A 80 4.16 -8.07 5.93
C PRO A 80 3.81 -9.48 6.41
N THR A 81 2.57 -9.94 6.20
CA THR A 81 2.17 -11.32 6.52
C THR A 81 2.95 -12.35 5.71
N VAL A 82 3.27 -12.06 4.44
CA VAL A 82 4.10 -12.95 3.61
C VAL A 82 5.53 -12.98 4.13
N ILE A 83 6.09 -11.83 4.52
CA ILE A 83 7.43 -11.77 5.12
C ILE A 83 7.48 -12.65 6.38
N THR A 84 6.51 -12.49 7.29
CA THR A 84 6.43 -13.29 8.52
C THR A 84 6.27 -14.79 8.22
N LEU A 85 5.44 -15.14 7.23
CA LEU A 85 5.29 -16.54 6.80
C LEU A 85 6.64 -17.13 6.32
N ILE A 86 7.38 -16.38 5.50
CA ILE A 86 8.68 -16.82 5.00
C ILE A 86 9.68 -16.96 6.14
N LYS A 87 9.83 -15.94 7.00
CA LYS A 87 10.77 -16.00 8.13
C LYS A 87 10.50 -17.17 9.08
N ASN A 88 9.22 -17.49 9.33
CA ASN A 88 8.86 -18.52 10.30
C ASN A 88 8.81 -19.93 9.72
N LYS A 89 8.42 -20.10 8.45
CA LYS A 89 8.21 -21.44 7.85
C LYS A 89 9.18 -21.80 6.73
N TYR A 90 9.80 -20.81 6.10
CA TYR A 90 10.72 -20.98 4.96
C TYR A 90 11.97 -20.09 5.11
N PRO A 91 12.68 -20.16 6.25
CA PRO A 91 13.81 -19.26 6.52
C PRO A 91 14.90 -19.31 5.44
N GLU A 92 15.08 -20.45 4.76
CA GLU A 92 16.00 -20.60 3.62
C GLU A 92 15.67 -19.69 2.42
N LEU A 93 14.41 -19.23 2.32
CA LEU A 93 13.96 -18.30 1.29
C LEU A 93 14.11 -16.83 1.70
N GLU A 94 14.44 -16.52 2.96
CA GLU A 94 14.57 -15.14 3.45
C GLU A 94 15.63 -14.36 2.66
N LYS A 95 16.71 -15.01 2.25
CA LYS A 95 17.78 -14.40 1.43
C LYS A 95 17.30 -13.91 0.04
N TYR A 96 16.14 -14.38 -0.43
CA TYR A 96 15.56 -13.98 -1.71
C TYR A 96 14.52 -12.86 -1.60
N LEU A 97 14.23 -12.39 -0.38
CA LEU A 97 13.36 -11.24 -0.17
C LEU A 97 14.01 -9.98 -0.72
N LEU A 98 13.25 -9.17 -1.46
CA LEU A 98 13.68 -7.85 -1.88
C LEU A 98 13.58 -6.89 -0.67
N LYS A 99 14.71 -6.66 0.01
CA LYS A 99 14.82 -5.87 1.25
C LYS A 99 14.78 -4.35 1.01
N TYR A 100 13.69 -3.87 0.40
CA TYR A 100 13.39 -2.45 0.28
C TYR A 100 12.06 -2.12 0.97
N ASP A 101 11.93 -0.86 1.37
CA ASP A 101 10.74 -0.33 2.01
C ASP A 101 9.49 -0.66 1.21
N SER A 102 8.46 -1.07 1.95
CA SER A 102 7.13 -1.18 1.38
C SER A 102 6.61 0.19 0.93
N PRO A 103 5.57 0.22 0.07
CA PRO A 103 4.93 1.46 -0.35
C PRO A 103 4.50 2.39 0.81
N LEU A 104 4.13 1.80 1.95
CA LEU A 104 3.75 2.52 3.17
C LEU A 104 4.95 3.28 3.74
N ILE A 105 6.02 2.57 4.09
CA ILE A 105 7.21 3.16 4.70
C ILE A 105 7.89 4.13 3.73
N ALA A 106 7.98 3.78 2.44
CA ALA A 106 8.52 4.66 1.43
C ALA A 106 7.74 5.99 1.39
N THR A 107 6.40 5.95 1.37
CA THR A 107 5.60 7.18 1.39
C THR A 107 5.75 7.94 2.71
N ALA A 108 5.79 7.24 3.85
CA ALA A 108 5.98 7.87 5.16
C ALA A 108 7.33 8.60 5.27
N LYS A 109 8.43 8.01 4.78
CA LYS A 109 9.75 8.65 4.70
C LYS A 109 9.72 9.91 3.84
N ILE A 110 9.02 9.85 2.70
CA ILE A 110 8.84 11.00 1.81
C ILE A 110 8.03 12.11 2.50
N ILE A 111 6.95 11.76 3.20
CA ILE A 111 6.17 12.72 3.97
C ILE A 111 7.05 13.38 5.05
N LYS A 112 7.78 12.61 5.86
CA LYS A 112 8.63 13.15 6.93
C LYS A 112 9.77 14.01 6.39
N LYS A 113 10.36 13.68 5.23
CA LYS A 113 11.39 14.53 4.60
C LYS A 113 10.85 15.94 4.30
N HIS A 114 9.67 16.04 3.72
CA HIS A 114 9.09 17.32 3.30
C HIS A 114 8.22 17.99 4.38
N ASN A 115 7.83 17.24 5.41
CA ASN A 115 6.92 17.65 6.47
C ASN A 115 7.35 17.04 7.82
N PRO A 116 8.55 17.33 8.35
CA PRO A 116 9.11 16.62 9.52
C PRO A 116 8.25 16.77 10.78
N LYS A 117 7.55 17.90 10.92
CA LYS A 117 6.65 18.18 12.06
C LYS A 117 5.29 17.49 11.97
N TYR A 118 4.96 16.86 10.85
CA TYR A 118 3.66 16.23 10.69
C TYR A 118 3.61 14.87 11.37
N LYS A 119 2.52 14.62 12.09
CA LYS A 119 2.12 13.31 12.56
C LYS A 119 1.47 12.54 11.41
N ILE A 120 1.73 11.25 11.28
CA ILE A 120 1.21 10.43 10.18
C ILE A 120 0.23 9.40 10.74
N VAL A 121 -1.01 9.42 10.24
CA VAL A 121 -1.99 8.36 10.45
C VAL A 121 -2.13 7.56 9.16
N PHE A 122 -1.89 6.25 9.23
CA PHE A 122 -2.11 5.34 8.10
C PHE A 122 -3.49 4.68 8.19
N ILE A 123 -4.21 4.66 7.07
CA ILE A 123 -5.54 4.03 6.98
C ILE A 123 -5.51 2.96 5.90
N SER A 124 -5.85 1.71 6.25
CA SER A 124 -5.69 0.56 5.33
C SER A 124 -6.69 -0.58 5.56
N PRO A 125 -6.85 -1.54 4.63
CA PRO A 125 -7.71 -2.70 4.85
C PRO A 125 -7.06 -3.82 5.69
N CYS A 126 -5.85 -3.60 6.23
CA CYS A 126 -5.00 -4.66 6.76
C CYS A 126 -4.52 -4.36 8.19
N LYS A 127 -4.99 -5.14 9.16
CA LYS A 127 -4.52 -5.07 10.56
C LYS A 127 -3.03 -5.41 10.71
N ALA A 128 -2.51 -6.30 9.87
CA ALA A 128 -1.11 -6.72 9.93
C ALA A 128 -0.13 -5.57 9.64
N LYS A 129 -0.55 -4.54 8.88
CA LYS A 129 0.25 -3.33 8.66
C LYS A 129 0.57 -2.59 9.96
N ARG A 130 -0.36 -2.61 10.93
CA ARG A 130 -0.15 -2.00 12.24
C ARG A 130 0.99 -2.71 12.98
N ILE A 131 0.75 -3.98 13.29
CA ILE A 131 1.57 -4.79 14.21
C ILE A 131 2.95 -5.14 13.62
N LEU A 132 3.01 -5.48 12.34
CA LEU A 132 4.22 -6.02 11.73
C LEU A 132 5.10 -4.94 11.07
N GLU A 133 4.59 -3.73 10.88
CA GLU A 133 5.27 -2.71 10.07
C GLU A 133 5.28 -1.32 10.72
N THR A 134 4.13 -0.75 11.06
CA THR A 134 4.12 0.61 11.64
C THR A 134 4.66 0.65 13.06
N ASP A 135 4.30 -0.32 13.90
CA ASP A 135 4.74 -0.37 15.30
C ASP A 135 6.27 -0.54 15.40
N ASN A 136 6.87 -1.25 14.44
CA ASN A 136 8.32 -1.47 14.36
C ASN A 136 9.07 -0.27 13.77
N SER A 137 8.52 0.39 12.75
CA SER A 137 9.21 1.48 12.05
C SER A 137 9.19 2.82 12.80
N ARG A 138 8.20 3.04 13.68
CA ARG A 138 7.99 4.29 14.45
C ARG A 138 7.88 5.58 13.62
N ILE A 139 7.80 5.47 12.29
CA ILE A 139 7.68 6.62 11.37
C ILE A 139 6.22 7.03 11.15
N VAL A 140 5.31 6.08 11.28
CA VAL A 140 3.86 6.26 11.29
C VAL A 140 3.41 6.33 12.74
N ASP A 141 2.71 7.40 13.10
CA ASP A 141 2.32 7.66 14.50
C ASP A 141 1.12 6.81 14.92
N GLU A 142 0.15 6.60 14.04
CA GLU A 142 -1.00 5.71 14.29
C GLU A 142 -1.46 5.00 13.01
N THR A 143 -2.05 3.82 13.15
CA THR A 143 -2.65 3.07 12.03
C THR A 143 -4.05 2.62 12.39
N ILE A 144 -5.05 2.91 11.55
CA ILE A 144 -6.42 2.39 11.67
C ILE A 144 -6.86 1.65 10.41
N THR A 145 -7.86 0.78 10.53
CA THR A 145 -8.42 0.07 9.38
C THR A 145 -9.59 0.80 8.75
N PHE A 146 -10.05 0.36 7.58
CA PHE A 146 -11.23 0.94 6.93
C PHE A 146 -12.49 0.75 7.77
N LYS A 147 -12.70 -0.43 8.38
CA LYS A 147 -13.79 -0.64 9.33
C LYS A 147 -13.73 0.31 10.52
N GLU A 148 -12.56 0.45 11.14
CA GLU A 148 -12.37 1.38 12.25
C GLU A 148 -12.60 2.84 11.83
N LEU A 149 -12.25 3.22 10.59
CA LEU A 149 -12.55 4.54 10.06
C LEU A 149 -14.06 4.74 9.84
N GLN A 150 -14.77 3.75 9.29
CA GLN A 150 -16.23 3.82 9.11
C GLN A 150 -16.93 4.00 10.45
N GLU A 151 -16.56 3.23 11.47
CA GLU A 151 -17.10 3.37 12.83
C GLU A 151 -16.85 4.77 13.42
N ILE A 152 -15.70 5.40 13.12
CA ILE A 152 -15.44 6.80 13.50
C ILE A 152 -16.40 7.75 12.76
N PHE A 153 -16.62 7.53 11.46
CA PHE A 153 -17.56 8.34 10.69
C PHE A 153 -18.99 8.20 11.21
N ASP A 154 -19.43 7.00 11.54
CA ASP A 154 -20.75 6.74 12.11
C ASP A 154 -20.90 7.46 13.46
N TYR A 155 -19.91 7.31 14.36
CA TYR A 155 -19.88 8.00 15.65
C TYR A 155 -19.91 9.54 15.51
N LYS A 156 -19.19 10.09 14.51
CA LYS A 156 -19.17 11.53 14.22
C LYS A 156 -20.31 12.00 13.32
N LYS A 157 -21.23 11.11 12.93
CA LYS A 157 -22.33 11.38 11.99
C LYS A 157 -21.83 12.03 10.69
N ILE A 158 -20.73 11.51 10.13
CA ILE A 158 -20.15 11.95 8.86
C ILE A 158 -20.60 10.98 7.77
N ASN A 159 -21.59 11.40 6.97
CA ASN A 159 -21.95 10.65 5.77
C ASN A 159 -21.00 10.99 4.62
N VAL A 160 -20.18 10.02 4.19
CA VAL A 160 -19.23 10.21 3.08
C VAL A 160 -19.98 10.47 1.76
N GLU A 161 -21.11 9.82 1.53
CA GLU A 161 -21.84 9.90 0.25
C GLU A 161 -22.42 11.30 -0.02
N GLU A 162 -22.72 12.06 1.04
CA GLU A 162 -23.28 13.41 0.95
C GLU A 162 -22.21 14.49 0.67
N LEU A 163 -20.92 14.19 0.87
CA LEU A 163 -19.83 15.17 0.78
C LEU A 163 -19.30 15.34 -0.66
N ASN A 164 -20.16 15.75 -1.59
CA ASN A 164 -19.89 15.84 -3.04
C ASN A 164 -19.05 17.05 -3.49
N LYS A 165 -18.30 17.69 -2.59
CA LYS A 165 -17.43 18.83 -2.92
C LYS A 165 -16.21 18.35 -3.72
N LYS A 166 -15.84 19.08 -4.78
CA LYS A 166 -14.58 18.85 -5.49
C LYS A 166 -13.41 18.93 -4.50
N SER A 167 -12.66 17.85 -4.38
CA SER A 167 -11.49 17.73 -3.52
C SER A 167 -10.41 16.93 -4.21
N LYS A 168 -9.15 17.20 -3.85
CA LYS A 168 -7.97 16.50 -4.36
C LYS A 168 -7.05 16.16 -3.19
N PHE A 169 -6.27 15.10 -3.33
CA PHE A 169 -5.19 14.82 -2.40
C PHE A 169 -4.15 15.94 -2.45
N ASN A 170 -3.46 16.15 -1.33
CA ASN A 170 -2.43 17.19 -1.22
C ASN A 170 -1.18 16.87 -2.07
N SER A 171 -0.97 15.61 -2.45
CA SER A 171 0.20 15.16 -3.20
C SER A 171 -0.07 13.85 -3.95
N PHE A 172 0.76 13.54 -4.96
CA PHE A 172 0.96 12.19 -5.52
C PHE A 172 -0.23 11.53 -6.25
N ILE A 173 -1.09 12.30 -6.90
CA ILE A 173 -2.34 11.77 -7.49
C ILE A 173 -2.11 10.98 -8.79
N ARG A 174 -1.11 11.34 -9.61
CA ARG A 174 -0.96 10.78 -10.97
C ARG A 174 0.01 9.60 -11.01
N GLU A 175 -0.25 8.61 -10.17
CA GLU A 175 0.62 7.43 -10.08
C GLU A 175 -0.03 6.23 -10.76
N TYR A 176 0.69 5.66 -11.73
CA TYR A 176 0.27 4.48 -12.48
C TYR A 176 0.18 3.23 -11.60
N THR A 177 0.76 3.30 -10.40
CA THR A 177 0.76 2.28 -9.36
C THR A 177 -0.54 2.21 -8.56
N LYS A 178 -1.59 2.99 -8.86
CA LYS A 178 -2.91 2.86 -8.19
C LYS A 178 -3.52 1.46 -8.21
N ILE A 179 -3.10 0.60 -9.15
CA ILE A 179 -3.52 -0.81 -9.22
C ILE A 179 -2.74 -1.74 -8.27
N TYR A 180 -1.80 -1.24 -7.47
CA TYR A 180 -1.04 -2.02 -6.49
C TYR A 180 -1.87 -2.88 -5.52
N PRO A 181 -3.09 -2.50 -5.07
CA PRO A 181 -3.83 -3.34 -4.14
C PRO A 181 -4.43 -4.58 -4.81
N ILE A 182 -4.42 -4.67 -6.15
CA ILE A 182 -4.86 -5.84 -6.90
C ILE A 182 -3.70 -6.83 -7.01
N SER A 183 -3.99 -8.13 -6.91
CA SER A 183 -3.03 -9.19 -7.21
C SER A 183 -2.35 -9.01 -8.58
N GLY A 184 -1.02 -9.09 -8.60
CA GLY A 184 -0.21 -8.80 -9.79
C GLY A 184 -0.07 -7.32 -10.12
N GLY A 185 -0.65 -6.41 -9.32
CA GLY A 185 -0.59 -4.96 -9.52
C GLY A 185 0.85 -4.43 -9.47
N LEU A 186 1.69 -5.03 -8.61
CA LEU A 186 3.12 -4.74 -8.55
C LEU A 186 3.82 -5.19 -9.82
N SER A 187 3.66 -6.45 -10.24
CA SER A 187 4.23 -6.98 -11.48
C SER A 187 3.85 -6.14 -12.71
N LYS A 188 2.58 -5.76 -12.82
CA LYS A 188 2.04 -4.95 -13.94
C LYS A 188 2.61 -3.54 -13.98
N THR A 189 3.08 -3.01 -12.85
CA THR A 189 3.54 -1.60 -12.74
C THR A 189 5.05 -1.47 -12.57
N SER A 190 5.73 -2.54 -12.17
CA SER A 190 7.17 -2.57 -11.96
C SER A 190 7.98 -2.66 -13.24
N LYS A 191 7.37 -2.93 -14.40
CA LYS A 191 8.09 -3.20 -15.69
C LYS A 191 8.99 -4.43 -15.63
N ILE A 192 8.72 -5.36 -14.71
CA ILE A 192 9.48 -6.59 -14.53
C ILE A 192 9.44 -7.52 -15.75
N SER A 193 8.38 -7.41 -16.57
CA SER A 193 8.24 -8.09 -17.85
C SER A 193 9.28 -7.70 -18.90
N LYS A 194 10.08 -6.64 -18.65
CA LYS A 194 11.25 -6.30 -19.49
C LYS A 194 12.50 -7.08 -19.11
N LEU A 195 12.52 -7.70 -17.93
CA LEU A 195 13.67 -8.43 -17.39
C LEU A 195 13.44 -9.94 -17.33
N PHE A 196 12.18 -10.37 -17.25
CA PHE A 196 11.81 -11.79 -17.15
C PHE A 196 10.72 -12.13 -18.15
N LYS A 197 10.76 -13.36 -18.65
CA LYS A 197 9.70 -13.93 -19.47
C LYS A 197 8.43 -14.14 -18.64
N LYS A 198 7.28 -14.23 -19.32
CA LYS A 198 5.97 -14.37 -18.66
C LYS A 198 5.94 -15.59 -17.74
N GLU A 199 6.56 -16.68 -18.15
CA GLU A 199 6.64 -17.94 -17.44
C GLU A 199 7.59 -17.92 -16.22
N GLU A 200 8.50 -16.96 -16.14
CA GLU A 200 9.41 -16.75 -15.01
C GLU A 200 8.79 -15.84 -13.92
N ILE A 201 7.64 -15.24 -14.20
CA ILE A 201 6.92 -14.35 -13.27
C ILE A 201 5.78 -15.13 -12.63
N LEU A 202 5.86 -15.31 -11.31
CA LEU A 202 4.76 -15.84 -10.51
C LEU A 202 3.99 -14.70 -9.86
N VAL A 203 2.68 -14.63 -10.13
CA VAL A 203 1.74 -13.86 -9.33
C VAL A 203 0.93 -14.85 -8.50
N THR A 204 0.97 -14.73 -7.18
CA THR A 204 0.26 -15.64 -6.27
C THR A 204 -0.39 -14.88 -5.14
N ASP A 205 -1.58 -15.33 -4.75
CA ASP A 205 -2.30 -14.78 -3.62
C ASP A 205 -3.16 -15.80 -2.87
N GLY A 206 -3.32 -15.58 -1.57
CA GLY A 206 -3.97 -16.52 -0.67
C GLY A 206 -2.98 -17.43 0.06
N ILE A 207 -3.28 -17.74 1.32
CA ILE A 207 -2.36 -18.51 2.18
C ILE A 207 -2.05 -19.90 1.61
N LYS A 208 -3.04 -20.59 1.04
CA LYS A 208 -2.88 -21.93 0.48
C LYS A 208 -1.93 -21.93 -0.73
N GLU A 209 -2.18 -21.05 -1.68
CA GLU A 209 -1.40 -20.92 -2.91
C GLU A 209 0.00 -20.41 -2.62
N ASN A 210 0.15 -19.51 -1.63
CA ASN A 210 1.44 -19.06 -1.17
C ASN A 210 2.25 -20.19 -0.55
N ILE A 211 1.64 -21.08 0.25
CA ILE A 211 2.32 -22.27 0.79
C ILE A 211 2.79 -23.17 -0.36
N GLU A 212 1.93 -23.48 -1.32
CA GLU A 212 2.28 -24.31 -2.48
C GLU A 212 3.41 -23.67 -3.33
N ALA A 213 3.36 -22.35 -3.52
CA ALA A 213 4.38 -21.61 -4.25
C ALA A 213 5.73 -21.63 -3.53
N LEU A 214 5.73 -21.34 -2.22
CA LEU A 214 6.94 -21.31 -1.41
C LEU A 214 7.59 -22.70 -1.30
N GLU A 215 6.81 -23.77 -1.20
CA GLU A 215 7.31 -25.15 -1.26
C GLU A 215 8.01 -25.46 -2.60
N LYS A 216 7.46 -25.00 -3.72
CA LYS A 216 8.11 -25.15 -5.04
C LYS A 216 9.43 -24.38 -5.13
N LEU A 217 9.48 -23.15 -4.60
CA LEU A 217 10.71 -22.35 -4.54
C LEU A 217 11.77 -23.04 -3.66
N LYS A 218 11.37 -23.54 -2.48
CA LYS A 218 12.23 -24.27 -1.54
C LYS A 218 12.89 -25.48 -2.19
N LYS A 219 12.08 -26.31 -2.87
CA LYS A 219 12.56 -27.51 -3.58
C LYS A 219 13.46 -27.19 -4.78
N GLY A 220 13.49 -25.94 -5.23
CA GLY A 220 14.27 -25.52 -6.39
C GLY A 220 13.68 -25.94 -7.75
N ASN A 221 12.58 -26.69 -7.76
CA ASN A 221 11.95 -27.22 -8.98
C ASN A 221 10.91 -26.24 -9.53
N THR A 222 11.37 -25.14 -10.11
CA THR A 222 10.51 -24.14 -10.73
C THR A 222 11.27 -23.22 -11.67
N LYS A 223 10.57 -22.74 -12.70
CA LYS A 223 11.02 -21.69 -13.63
C LYS A 223 10.85 -20.27 -13.09
N TYR A 224 10.18 -20.11 -11.95
CA TYR A 224 9.90 -18.78 -11.40
C TYR A 224 11.17 -18.12 -10.89
N ARG A 225 11.35 -16.86 -11.27
CA ARG A 225 12.43 -15.98 -10.81
C ARG A 225 11.91 -14.75 -10.09
N PHE A 226 10.81 -14.16 -10.56
CA PHE A 226 10.17 -13.02 -9.88
C PHE A 226 8.84 -13.44 -9.28
N ILE A 227 8.64 -13.17 -7.99
CA ILE A 227 7.50 -13.65 -7.22
C ILE A 227 6.76 -12.47 -6.61
N ASP A 228 5.63 -12.12 -7.20
CA ASP A 228 4.68 -11.14 -6.71
C ASP A 228 3.63 -11.85 -5.86
N ILE A 229 3.83 -11.76 -4.54
CA ILE A 229 3.14 -12.60 -3.56
C ILE A 229 2.38 -11.74 -2.54
N LEU A 230 1.09 -12.02 -2.39
CA LEU A 230 0.21 -11.33 -1.43
C LEU A 230 -0.56 -12.35 -0.59
N ASN A 231 -0.84 -12.03 0.69
CA ASN A 231 -1.55 -12.99 1.55
C ASN A 231 -3.05 -13.08 1.27
N CYS A 232 -3.69 -11.95 0.92
CA CYS A 232 -5.15 -11.88 0.75
C CYS A 232 -5.58 -12.25 -0.67
N LYS A 233 -6.69 -12.98 -0.79
CA LYS A 233 -7.25 -13.39 -2.08
C LYS A 233 -7.62 -12.20 -2.97
N GLY A 234 -7.09 -12.17 -4.18
CA GLY A 234 -7.22 -11.04 -5.11
C GLY A 234 -6.34 -9.83 -4.78
N GLY A 235 -5.49 -9.93 -3.75
CA GLY A 235 -4.64 -8.84 -3.23
C GLY A 235 -5.27 -8.10 -2.05
N CYS A 236 -4.77 -6.90 -1.74
CA CYS A 236 -5.27 -6.06 -0.66
C CYS A 236 -6.76 -5.69 -0.80
N ILE A 237 -7.33 -5.77 -2.01
CA ILE A 237 -8.78 -5.62 -2.25
C ILE A 237 -9.63 -6.72 -1.60
N GLY A 238 -9.01 -7.85 -1.24
CA GLY A 238 -9.61 -8.92 -0.43
C GLY A 238 -9.16 -8.87 1.03
N GLY A 239 -8.66 -7.71 1.49
CA GLY A 239 -8.19 -7.51 2.86
C GLY A 239 -9.28 -7.77 3.91
N PRO A 240 -8.92 -8.22 5.12
CA PRO A 240 -9.88 -8.63 6.15
C PRO A 240 -10.82 -7.50 6.60
N ASP A 241 -10.38 -6.26 6.49
CA ASP A 241 -11.14 -5.07 6.90
C ASP A 241 -11.67 -4.24 5.72
N ILE A 242 -11.74 -4.83 4.53
CA ILE A 242 -12.65 -4.33 3.48
C ILE A 242 -14.10 -4.50 3.99
N ILE A 243 -14.91 -3.46 3.82
CA ILE A 243 -16.30 -3.39 4.32
C ILE A 243 -17.24 -4.06 3.32
N ASN A 244 -17.12 -3.72 2.03
CA ASN A 244 -17.97 -4.23 0.95
C ASN A 244 -17.63 -5.67 0.55
N LYS A 245 -17.78 -6.61 1.51
CA LYS A 245 -17.45 -8.04 1.40
C LYS A 245 -18.37 -8.84 0.46
N ASN A 246 -19.59 -8.34 0.26
CA ASN A 246 -20.59 -8.87 -0.68
C ASN A 246 -20.17 -8.73 -2.16
N LEU A 247 -19.28 -7.79 -2.50
CA LEU A 247 -18.77 -7.66 -3.86
C LEU A 247 -17.85 -8.82 -4.22
N SER A 248 -17.93 -9.33 -5.45
CA SER A 248 -16.92 -10.28 -5.93
C SER A 248 -15.56 -9.60 -6.06
N ASN A 249 -14.47 -10.37 -5.97
CA ASN A 249 -13.12 -9.84 -6.21
C ASN A 249 -13.00 -9.16 -7.57
N LYS A 250 -13.71 -9.67 -8.59
CA LYS A 250 -13.75 -9.06 -9.92
C LYS A 250 -14.38 -7.66 -9.91
N LYS A 251 -15.50 -7.49 -9.19
CA LYS A 251 -16.15 -6.18 -9.04
C LYS A 251 -15.23 -5.19 -8.32
N ARG A 252 -14.57 -5.62 -7.24
CA ARG A 252 -13.58 -4.78 -6.53
C ARG A 252 -12.39 -4.39 -7.41
N GLU A 253 -11.88 -5.32 -8.21
CA GLU A 253 -10.81 -5.05 -9.17
C GLU A 253 -11.23 -3.95 -10.17
N ASN A 254 -12.45 -4.03 -10.70
CA ASN A 254 -12.97 -3.04 -11.64
C ASN A 254 -13.11 -1.65 -10.98
N ILE A 255 -13.60 -1.57 -9.73
CA ILE A 255 -13.66 -0.31 -8.98
C ILE A 255 -12.29 0.37 -8.89
N ILE A 256 -11.23 -0.41 -8.60
CA ILE A 256 -9.86 0.14 -8.53
C ILE A 256 -9.36 0.60 -9.91
N LYS A 257 -9.69 -0.13 -10.99
CA LYS A 257 -9.34 0.27 -12.36
C LYS A 257 -10.05 1.55 -12.77
N ASP A 258 -11.34 1.67 -12.50
CA ASP A 258 -12.13 2.87 -12.78
C ASP A 258 -11.61 4.06 -11.98
N TYR A 259 -11.24 3.86 -10.71
CA TYR A 259 -10.61 4.89 -9.89
C TYR A 259 -9.27 5.36 -10.49
N ARG A 260 -8.42 4.42 -10.93
CA ARG A 260 -7.16 4.74 -11.61
C ARG A 260 -7.41 5.59 -12.86
N GLU A 261 -8.38 5.23 -13.69
CA GLU A 261 -8.71 5.98 -14.89
C GLU A 261 -9.24 7.38 -14.59
N LYS A 262 -10.23 7.49 -13.69
CA LYS A 262 -10.81 8.78 -13.27
C LYS A 262 -9.74 9.72 -12.70
N SER A 263 -8.93 9.25 -11.77
CA SER A 263 -7.87 10.04 -11.16
C SER A 263 -6.74 10.42 -12.13
N SER A 264 -6.50 9.62 -13.17
CA SER A 264 -5.49 9.94 -14.19
C SER A 264 -5.84 11.12 -15.09
N ARG A 265 -7.15 11.42 -15.22
CA ARG A 265 -7.70 12.54 -16.02
C ARG A 265 -7.70 13.87 -15.26
N GLU A 266 -7.44 13.87 -13.95
CA GLU A 266 -7.43 15.10 -13.16
C GLU A 266 -6.18 15.94 -13.43
N ASN A 267 -6.36 17.12 -14.02
CA ASN A 267 -5.31 18.10 -14.20
C ASN A 267 -4.83 18.64 -12.84
N MET A 268 -3.57 18.36 -12.51
CA MET A 268 -2.78 19.04 -11.48
C MET A 268 -1.51 19.57 -12.11
N ARG A 269 -1.16 20.83 -11.80
CA ARG A 269 0.13 21.43 -12.15
C ARG A 269 1.27 20.51 -11.73
N LYS A 270 2.31 20.44 -12.57
CA LYS A 270 3.51 19.58 -12.54
C LYS A 270 4.22 19.48 -11.18
N ILE A 271 3.67 18.80 -10.18
CA ILE A 271 4.48 18.09 -9.17
C ILE A 271 4.69 16.66 -9.67
N MET A 272 5.17 16.55 -10.92
CA MET A 272 5.66 15.29 -11.45
C MET A 272 6.96 14.96 -10.72
N GLY A 273 6.98 13.84 -10.01
CA GLY A 273 8.08 12.87 -10.01
C GLY A 273 9.52 13.37 -10.15
N LYS A 274 9.88 14.51 -9.56
CA LYS A 274 11.27 14.97 -9.60
C LYS A 274 12.06 14.01 -8.75
N LYS A 275 13.14 13.45 -9.29
CA LYS A 275 14.19 12.74 -8.54
C LYS A 275 14.52 13.49 -7.24
N LYS A 276 14.50 14.83 -7.29
CA LYS A 276 14.63 15.77 -6.15
C LYS A 276 13.74 15.47 -4.93
N LEU A 277 12.51 14.98 -5.11
CA LEU A 277 11.60 14.67 -4.00
C LEU A 277 12.08 13.52 -3.13
N VAL A 278 12.91 12.64 -3.70
CA VAL A 278 13.36 11.39 -3.07
C VAL A 278 14.88 11.29 -2.98
N LEU A 279 15.62 12.33 -3.38
CA LEU A 279 17.06 12.42 -3.14
C LEU A 279 17.34 12.16 -1.64
N ASP A 280 18.45 11.54 -1.31
CA ASP A 280 18.94 11.37 0.07
C ASP A 280 18.00 10.61 1.03
N ILE A 281 16.91 10.02 0.53
CA ILE A 281 16.09 9.08 1.31
C ILE A 281 16.65 7.68 1.09
N ASN A 282 17.08 7.02 2.17
CA ASN A 282 17.40 5.60 2.12
C ASN A 282 16.11 4.77 2.15
N PHE A 283 15.86 4.01 1.09
CA PHE A 283 14.70 3.12 0.96
C PHE A 283 15.03 1.63 1.17
N GLU A 284 16.24 1.30 1.58
CA GLU A 284 16.56 -0.05 2.04
C GLU A 284 15.80 -0.35 3.33
N ALA A 285 15.18 -1.52 3.39
CA ALA A 285 14.51 -1.99 4.58
C ALA A 285 15.57 -2.48 5.58
N LYS A 286 15.45 -2.02 6.83
CA LYS A 286 16.25 -2.53 7.95
C LYS A 286 15.76 -3.90 8.38
#